data_AF-A0A448BAJ5-F1
#
_entry.id   AF-A0A448BAJ5-F1
#
_cell.length_a   1.000
_cell.length_b   1.000
_cell.length_c   1.000
_cell.angle_alpha   90.00
_cell.angle_beta   90.00
_cell.angle_gamma   90.00
#
_symmetry.space_group_name_H-M   'P 1'
#
loop_
_entity.id
_entity.type
_entity.pdbx_description
1 polymer ?
#
loop_
_entity_poly.entity_id
_entity_poly.type
_entity_poly.pdbx_seq_one_letter_code
_entity_poly.pdbx_strand_id
1 'polypeptide(L)'
;MNVEQKKTDEIVFETLPSDELIDYISFKEEYPEEAAAAFTEFCSRFERDILQKAEIYCNKFNYSEVVALEIATCAFARVWKYHSFNKSKAKYPDDIDRSILLWLYPIVYTQLVKYGDLNTCAEPDEDDLSIVENIDDLISLTVGDDDIQKKRELKIRLEIIERAMLGLSEKHKIVYLTYKAYENTGKKNIPRSVGKKLRDRLNLVQNSIQVYKKEANDHINNYLKAFNGNR
;
A
#
# COMPACT_ATOMS: atom_id res chain seq x y z
N MET A 1 -1.46 -32.50 43.63
CA MET A 1 -1.72 -31.08 43.95
C MET A 1 -2.01 -30.39 42.64
N ASN A 2 -3.26 -29.97 42.45
CA ASN A 2 -3.76 -29.37 41.22
C ASN A 2 -3.08 -28.01 41.01
N VAL A 3 -2.48 -27.85 39.84
CA VAL A 3 -2.11 -26.53 39.33
C VAL A 3 -3.41 -25.90 38.85
N GLU A 4 -3.94 -24.96 39.62
CA GLU A 4 -5.04 -24.10 39.17
C GLU A 4 -4.56 -23.35 37.92
N GLN A 5 -5.09 -23.75 36.76
CA GLN A 5 -5.06 -22.94 35.56
C GLN A 5 -5.83 -21.66 35.87
N LYS A 6 -5.12 -20.53 35.93
CA LYS A 6 -5.72 -19.19 35.94
C LYS A 6 -6.65 -19.11 34.74
N LYS A 7 -7.95 -18.93 34.99
CA LYS A 7 -8.90 -18.43 34.00
C LYS A 7 -8.35 -17.12 33.44
N THR A 8 -8.04 -17.09 32.15
CA THR A 8 -7.93 -15.84 31.40
C THR A 8 -9.31 -15.21 31.44
N ASP A 9 -9.43 -13.97 31.91
CA ASP A 9 -10.69 -13.24 31.83
C ASP A 9 -11.10 -13.15 30.34
N GLU A 10 -12.28 -13.67 30.02
CA GLU A 10 -12.79 -13.74 28.65
C GLU A 10 -13.10 -12.32 28.16
N ILE A 11 -12.44 -11.88 27.08
CA ILE A 11 -12.61 -10.52 26.54
C ILE A 11 -13.98 -10.43 25.87
N VAL A 12 -14.81 -9.46 26.29
CA VAL A 12 -16.16 -9.22 25.75
C VAL A 12 -16.09 -8.08 24.73
N PHE A 13 -15.82 -8.42 23.46
CA PHE A 13 -15.58 -7.46 22.38
C PHE A 13 -16.76 -6.52 22.11
N GLU A 14 -17.99 -6.96 22.37
CA GLU A 14 -19.23 -6.17 22.21
C GLU A 14 -19.24 -4.89 23.05
N THR A 15 -18.46 -4.87 24.14
CA THR A 15 -18.39 -3.73 25.05
C THR A 15 -17.23 -2.79 24.76
N LEU A 16 -16.26 -3.21 23.94
CA LEU A 16 -15.08 -2.41 23.62
C LEU A 16 -15.43 -1.27 22.66
N PRO A 17 -14.80 -0.09 22.76
CA PRO A 17 -14.88 0.94 21.74
C PRO A 17 -14.41 0.45 20.37
N SER A 18 -15.01 0.96 19.29
CA SER A 18 -14.71 0.51 17.92
C SER A 18 -13.28 0.80 17.47
N ASP A 19 -12.61 1.79 18.05
CA ASP A 19 -11.18 2.03 17.82
C ASP A 19 -10.30 0.96 18.48
N GLU A 20 -10.67 0.49 19.67
CA GLU A 20 -9.94 -0.60 20.33
C GLU A 20 -10.09 -1.91 19.57
N LEU A 21 -11.26 -2.18 18.97
CA LEU A 21 -11.42 -3.33 18.07
C LEU A 21 -10.40 -3.32 16.93
N ILE A 22 -10.11 -2.14 16.35
CA ILE A 22 -9.10 -1.99 15.29
C ILE A 22 -7.69 -2.29 15.83
N ASP A 23 -7.39 -1.90 17.07
CA ASP A 23 -6.13 -2.23 17.70
C ASP A 23 -6.00 -3.76 17.90
N TYR A 24 -7.05 -4.46 18.35
CA TYR A 24 -7.03 -5.93 18.45
C TYR A 24 -6.87 -6.61 17.09
N ILE A 25 -7.53 -6.12 16.05
CA ILE A 25 -7.35 -6.61 14.67
C ILE A 25 -5.87 -6.50 14.24
N SER A 26 -5.15 -5.49 14.73
CA SER A 26 -3.75 -5.27 14.37
C SER A 26 -2.79 -6.34 14.87
N PHE A 27 -3.16 -7.06 15.92
CA PHE A 27 -2.35 -8.12 16.50
C PHE A 27 -2.65 -9.51 15.90
N LYS A 28 -3.33 -9.59 14.75
CA LYS A 28 -3.73 -10.87 14.11
C LYS A 28 -2.60 -11.89 13.90
N GLU A 29 -1.35 -11.44 13.82
CA GLU A 29 -0.18 -12.33 13.70
C GLU A 29 0.23 -12.94 15.04
N GLU A 30 0.03 -12.20 16.14
CA GLU A 30 0.38 -12.63 17.50
C GLU A 30 -0.79 -13.30 18.24
N TYR A 31 -2.01 -12.83 18.01
CA TYR A 31 -3.25 -13.21 18.67
C TYR A 31 -4.38 -13.38 17.64
N PRO A 32 -4.33 -14.45 16.81
CA PRO A 32 -5.25 -14.62 15.68
C PRO A 32 -6.70 -14.84 16.10
N GLU A 33 -6.95 -15.51 17.23
CA GLU A 33 -8.31 -15.81 17.71
C GLU A 33 -9.00 -14.53 18.22
N GLU A 34 -8.31 -13.76 19.05
CA GLU A 34 -8.77 -12.48 19.57
C GLU A 34 -8.96 -11.45 18.46
N ALA A 35 -8.02 -11.39 17.50
CA ALA A 35 -8.15 -10.52 16.34
C ALA A 35 -9.37 -10.89 15.47
N ALA A 36 -9.63 -12.19 15.25
CA ALA A 36 -10.78 -12.65 14.48
C ALA A 36 -12.11 -12.34 15.20
N ALA A 37 -12.16 -12.50 16.53
CA ALA A 37 -13.31 -12.13 17.33
C ALA A 37 -13.57 -10.61 17.29
N ALA A 38 -12.52 -9.80 17.48
CA ALA A 38 -12.59 -8.34 17.36
C ALA A 38 -13.04 -7.91 15.95
N PHE A 39 -12.53 -8.57 14.90
CA PHE A 39 -12.92 -8.30 13.52
C PHE A 39 -14.39 -8.65 13.23
N THR A 40 -14.87 -9.75 13.78
CA THR A 40 -16.27 -10.16 13.65
C THR A 40 -17.20 -9.13 14.27
N GLU A 41 -16.88 -8.69 15.49
CA GLU A 41 -17.64 -7.64 16.17
C GLU A 41 -17.56 -6.30 15.42
N PHE A 42 -16.37 -5.94 14.90
CA PHE A 42 -16.20 -4.75 14.06
C PHE A 42 -17.09 -4.80 12.80
N CYS A 43 -17.13 -5.94 12.11
CA CYS A 43 -17.99 -6.12 10.93
C CYS A 43 -19.47 -5.96 11.33
N SER A 44 -19.91 -6.64 12.40
CA SER A 44 -21.27 -6.56 12.92
C SER A 44 -21.73 -5.12 13.17
N ARG A 45 -20.88 -4.29 13.79
CA ARG A 45 -21.19 -2.89 14.09
C ARG A 45 -21.41 -2.02 12.86
N PHE A 46 -20.61 -2.22 11.81
CA PHE A 46 -20.58 -1.33 10.66
C PHE A 46 -21.26 -1.90 9.41
N GLU A 47 -21.66 -3.18 9.41
CA GLU A 47 -22.20 -3.89 8.24
C GLU A 47 -23.35 -3.12 7.57
N ARG A 48 -24.37 -2.74 8.35
CA ARG A 48 -25.55 -2.05 7.82
C ARG A 48 -25.19 -0.74 7.13
N ASP A 49 -24.38 0.10 7.78
CA ASP A 49 -24.00 1.42 7.28
C ASP A 49 -23.07 1.32 6.05
N ILE A 50 -22.19 0.31 6.02
CA ILE A 50 -21.30 0.05 4.89
C ILE A 50 -22.06 -0.53 3.70
N LEU A 51 -22.97 -1.48 3.91
CA LEU A 51 -23.81 -2.04 2.86
C LEU A 51 -24.71 -0.96 2.24
N GLN A 52 -25.40 -0.18 3.07
CA GLN A 52 -26.23 0.93 2.58
C GLN A 52 -25.39 1.93 1.76
N LYS A 53 -24.16 2.21 2.18
CA LYS A 53 -23.26 3.07 1.41
C LYS A 53 -22.86 2.45 0.07
N ALA A 54 -22.53 1.15 0.06
CA ALA A 54 -22.17 0.42 -1.14
C ALA A 54 -23.33 0.40 -2.14
N GLU A 55 -24.57 0.17 -1.69
CA GLU A 55 -25.78 0.24 -2.52
C GLU A 55 -25.97 1.62 -3.15
N ILE A 56 -25.86 2.69 -2.35
CA ILE A 56 -25.96 4.07 -2.85
C ILE A 56 -24.93 4.34 -3.93
N TYR A 57 -23.71 3.84 -3.78
CA TYR A 57 -22.69 4.02 -4.81
C TYR A 57 -22.93 3.12 -6.03
N CYS A 58 -23.22 1.83 -5.84
CA CYS A 58 -23.51 0.88 -6.93
C CYS A 58 -24.66 1.36 -7.83
N ASN A 59 -25.74 1.89 -7.23
CA ASN A 59 -26.87 2.46 -7.96
C ASN A 59 -26.46 3.59 -8.91
N LYS A 60 -25.41 4.37 -8.58
CA LYS A 60 -24.89 5.42 -9.47
C LYS A 60 -24.11 4.86 -10.66
N PHE A 61 -23.59 3.65 -10.56
CA PHE A 61 -22.84 2.95 -11.60
C PHE A 61 -23.69 1.88 -12.31
N ASN A 62 -24.99 1.80 -12.01
CA ASN A 62 -25.93 0.78 -12.50
C ASN A 62 -25.51 -0.67 -12.14
N TYR A 63 -24.86 -0.87 -10.99
CA TYR A 63 -24.57 -2.19 -10.44
C TYR A 63 -25.69 -2.68 -9.53
N SER A 64 -25.82 -4.01 -9.42
CA SER A 64 -26.87 -4.66 -8.62
C SER A 64 -26.56 -4.63 -7.12
N GLU A 65 -27.57 -4.92 -6.30
CA GLU A 65 -27.42 -5.12 -4.86
C GLU A 65 -26.46 -6.26 -4.51
N VAL A 66 -26.37 -7.29 -5.37
CA VAL A 66 -25.40 -8.38 -5.20
C VAL A 66 -23.97 -7.86 -5.32
N VAL A 67 -23.71 -6.97 -6.29
CA VAL A 67 -22.41 -6.30 -6.42
C VAL A 67 -22.17 -5.39 -5.22
N ALA A 68 -23.18 -4.69 -4.72
CA ALA A 68 -23.04 -3.86 -3.52
C ALA A 68 -22.63 -4.67 -2.28
N LEU A 69 -23.21 -5.86 -2.10
CA LEU A 69 -22.81 -6.78 -1.04
C LEU A 69 -21.35 -7.21 -1.21
N GLU A 70 -20.95 -7.59 -2.43
CA GLU A 70 -19.57 -7.96 -2.73
C GLU A 70 -18.60 -6.81 -2.41
N ILE A 71 -18.91 -5.58 -2.82
CA ILE A 71 -18.12 -4.38 -2.53
C ILE A 71 -17.98 -4.13 -1.01
N ALA A 72 -19.06 -4.32 -0.25
CA ALA A 72 -19.04 -4.20 1.21
C ALA A 72 -18.11 -5.26 1.83
N THR A 73 -18.23 -6.52 1.39
CA THR A 73 -17.34 -7.61 1.82
C THR A 73 -15.88 -7.31 1.48
N CYS A 74 -15.58 -6.82 0.27
CA CYS A 74 -14.23 -6.43 -0.12
C CYS A 74 -13.67 -5.29 0.75
N ALA A 75 -14.52 -4.35 1.18
CA ALA A 75 -14.12 -3.26 2.06
C ALA A 75 -13.69 -3.79 3.44
N PHE A 76 -14.45 -4.72 4.03
CA PHE A 76 -14.08 -5.38 5.29
C PHE A 76 -12.84 -6.26 5.14
N ALA A 77 -12.74 -7.05 4.06
CA ALA A 77 -11.54 -7.85 3.77
C ALA A 77 -10.28 -6.96 3.70
N ARG A 78 -10.39 -5.75 3.16
CA ARG A 78 -9.30 -4.77 3.17
C ARG A 78 -8.96 -4.29 4.58
N VAL A 79 -9.93 -4.10 5.47
CA VAL A 79 -9.66 -3.72 6.88
C VAL A 79 -8.89 -4.82 7.59
N TRP A 80 -9.31 -6.08 7.44
CA TRP A 80 -8.59 -7.24 7.98
C TRP A 80 -7.13 -7.27 7.51
N LYS A 81 -6.90 -7.03 6.22
CA LYS A 81 -5.54 -7.04 5.65
C LYS A 81 -4.71 -5.81 6.01
N TYR A 82 -5.30 -4.61 5.97
CA TYR A 82 -4.60 -3.31 5.97
C TYR A 82 -5.35 -2.20 6.75
N HIS A 83 -5.56 -2.39 8.05
CA HIS A 83 -6.10 -1.34 8.91
C HIS A 83 -5.07 -0.19 9.10
N SER A 84 -5.53 1.04 8.97
CA SER A 84 -4.69 2.25 9.09
C SER A 84 -5.41 3.42 9.75
N PHE A 85 -6.57 3.13 10.37
CA PHE A 85 -7.32 4.09 11.13
C PHE A 85 -6.45 4.63 12.26
N ASN A 86 -6.58 5.93 12.54
CA ASN A 86 -5.84 6.56 13.62
C ASN A 86 -6.75 7.58 14.31
N LYS A 87 -7.15 7.27 15.54
CA LYS A 87 -8.03 8.10 16.37
C LYS A 87 -7.54 9.52 16.56
N SER A 88 -6.22 9.75 16.66
CA SER A 88 -5.65 11.11 16.80
C SER A 88 -5.89 11.99 15.57
N LYS A 89 -6.22 11.39 14.42
CA LYS A 89 -6.51 12.07 13.15
C LYS A 89 -8.00 11.99 12.78
N ALA A 90 -8.83 11.48 13.68
CA ALA A 90 -10.26 11.36 13.47
C ALA A 90 -10.90 12.74 13.29
N LYS A 91 -11.86 12.82 12.35
CA LYS A 91 -12.57 14.07 12.06
C LYS A 91 -13.53 14.47 13.20
N TYR A 92 -14.09 13.49 13.90
CA TYR A 92 -14.98 13.67 15.04
C TYR A 92 -14.44 12.87 16.23
N PRO A 93 -13.48 13.41 17.01
CA PRO A 93 -12.85 12.67 18.12
C PRO A 93 -13.84 12.21 19.20
N ASP A 94 -14.93 12.94 19.39
CA ASP A 94 -15.98 12.63 20.37
C ASP A 94 -16.98 11.55 19.86
N ASP A 95 -16.94 11.22 18.57
CA ASP A 95 -17.81 10.24 17.91
C ASP A 95 -16.96 9.34 17.00
N ILE A 96 -16.43 8.29 17.63
CA ILE A 96 -15.47 7.39 17.01
C ILE A 96 -16.12 6.57 15.90
N ASP A 97 -17.34 6.07 16.11
CA ASP A 97 -18.04 5.27 15.10
C ASP A 97 -18.29 6.09 13.82
N ARG A 98 -18.72 7.34 13.96
CA ARG A 98 -18.85 8.25 12.81
C ARG A 98 -17.51 8.51 12.12
N SER A 99 -16.44 8.64 12.89
CA SER A 99 -15.10 8.84 12.34
C SER A 99 -14.60 7.61 11.57
N ILE A 100 -14.89 6.41 12.08
CA ILE A 100 -14.58 5.14 11.41
C ILE A 100 -15.40 5.00 10.12
N LEU A 101 -16.70 5.31 10.14
CA LEU A 101 -17.53 5.31 8.93
C LEU A 101 -16.96 6.22 7.84
N LEU A 102 -16.52 7.43 8.19
CA LEU A 102 -15.88 8.35 7.24
C LEU A 102 -14.53 7.86 6.72
N TRP A 103 -13.82 7.04 7.49
CA TRP A 103 -12.62 6.35 7.04
C TRP A 103 -12.93 5.16 6.13
N LEU A 104 -14.02 4.43 6.38
CA LEU A 104 -14.45 3.29 5.57
C LEU A 104 -15.10 3.71 4.24
N TYR A 105 -15.85 4.82 4.16
CA TYR A 105 -16.51 5.21 2.91
C TYR A 105 -15.57 5.40 1.70
N PRO A 106 -14.38 6.03 1.84
CA PRO A 106 -13.39 6.06 0.78
C PRO A 106 -12.87 4.67 0.37
N ILE A 107 -12.79 3.73 1.32
CA ILE A 107 -12.41 2.33 1.04
C ILE A 107 -13.48 1.68 0.17
N VAL A 108 -14.75 1.78 0.56
CA VAL A 108 -15.90 1.26 -0.22
C VAL A 108 -15.92 1.85 -1.63
N TYR A 109 -15.73 3.16 -1.77
CA TYR A 109 -15.66 3.81 -3.08
C TYR A 109 -14.49 3.29 -3.93
N THR A 110 -13.33 3.04 -3.32
CA THR A 110 -12.17 2.47 -4.02
C THR A 110 -12.46 1.06 -4.51
N GLN A 111 -13.10 0.22 -3.69
CA GLN A 111 -13.52 -1.13 -4.07
C GLN A 111 -14.44 -1.07 -5.28
N LEU A 112 -15.46 -0.22 -5.25
CA LEU A 112 -16.40 -0.04 -6.36
C LEU A 112 -15.72 0.35 -7.67
N VAL A 113 -14.86 1.38 -7.66
CA VAL A 113 -14.22 1.89 -8.87
C VAL A 113 -13.32 0.82 -9.49
N LYS A 114 -12.50 0.15 -8.67
CA LYS A 114 -11.59 -0.89 -9.15
C LYS A 114 -12.33 -2.18 -9.54
N TYR A 115 -13.47 -2.49 -8.93
CA TYR A 115 -14.31 -3.61 -9.34
C TYR A 115 -14.81 -3.46 -10.78
N GLY A 116 -15.17 -2.24 -11.21
CA GLY A 116 -15.56 -1.99 -12.60
C GLY A 116 -14.47 -2.31 -13.63
N ASP A 117 -13.20 -2.21 -13.22
CA ASP A 117 -12.04 -2.47 -14.08
C ASP A 117 -11.56 -3.93 -14.02
N LEU A 118 -11.65 -4.58 -12.84
CA LEU A 118 -11.04 -5.88 -12.56
C LEU A 118 -12.05 -7.02 -12.37
N ASN A 119 -13.34 -6.69 -12.21
CA ASN A 119 -14.42 -7.62 -11.88
C ASN A 119 -14.13 -8.51 -10.65
N THR A 120 -13.36 -8.00 -9.70
CA THR A 120 -12.94 -8.67 -8.45
C THR A 120 -12.72 -7.63 -7.35
N CYS A 121 -12.60 -8.08 -6.09
CA CYS A 121 -12.22 -7.21 -4.98
C CYS A 121 -10.93 -6.47 -5.27
N ALA A 122 -10.93 -5.17 -4.99
CA ALA A 122 -9.75 -4.34 -5.10
C ALA A 122 -8.80 -4.61 -3.94
N GLU A 123 -7.85 -5.51 -4.18
CA GLU A 123 -6.65 -5.53 -3.36
C GLU A 123 -5.97 -4.15 -3.48
N PRO A 124 -5.37 -3.62 -2.39
CA PRO A 124 -4.29 -2.67 -2.61
C PRO A 124 -3.32 -3.38 -3.55
N ASP A 125 -2.83 -2.66 -4.56
CA ASP A 125 -1.80 -3.22 -5.40
C ASP A 125 -0.69 -3.68 -4.44
N GLU A 126 -0.37 -4.99 -4.44
CA GLU A 126 0.83 -5.51 -3.76
C GLU A 126 2.07 -4.75 -4.26
N ASP A 127 1.97 -4.13 -5.44
CA ASP A 127 2.88 -3.15 -5.99
C ASP A 127 2.35 -1.70 -5.92
N ASP A 128 2.41 -1.14 -4.73
CA ASP A 128 3.05 0.18 -4.60
C ASP A 128 4.55 -0.09 -4.39
N LEU A 129 5.25 -0.48 -5.48
CA LEU A 129 6.68 -0.87 -5.55
C LEU A 129 7.50 -0.27 -4.40
N SER A 130 8.25 -1.15 -3.74
CA SER A 130 9.25 -0.82 -2.75
C SER A 130 10.25 0.22 -3.26
N ILE A 131 10.89 0.90 -2.31
CA ILE A 131 12.05 1.71 -2.63
C ILE A 131 13.07 0.78 -3.29
N VAL A 132 13.50 1.14 -4.50
CA VAL A 132 14.46 0.34 -5.26
C VAL A 132 15.84 0.82 -4.84
N GLU A 133 16.55 0.01 -4.07
CA GLU A 133 17.84 0.39 -3.50
C GLU A 133 18.99 0.09 -4.45
N ASN A 134 18.86 -0.95 -5.29
CA ASN A 134 19.90 -1.36 -6.23
C ASN A 134 19.34 -1.84 -7.60
N ILE A 135 20.24 -2.18 -8.53
CA ILE A 135 19.87 -2.64 -9.88
C ILE A 135 19.24 -4.03 -9.86
N ASP A 136 19.65 -4.91 -8.96
CA ASP A 136 19.06 -6.25 -8.86
C ASP A 136 17.59 -6.14 -8.41
N ASP A 137 17.27 -5.24 -7.48
CA ASP A 137 15.88 -4.91 -7.11
C ASP A 137 15.09 -4.40 -8.33
N LEU A 138 15.68 -3.50 -9.14
CA LEU A 138 15.05 -2.97 -10.35
C LEU A 138 14.74 -4.07 -11.37
N ILE A 139 15.68 -5.01 -11.55
CA ILE A 139 15.54 -6.13 -12.51
C ILE A 139 14.44 -7.08 -12.03
N SER A 140 14.43 -7.45 -10.76
CA SER A 140 13.40 -8.32 -10.18
C SER A 140 12.01 -7.71 -10.33
N LEU A 141 11.86 -6.40 -10.10
CA LEU A 141 10.59 -5.69 -10.30
C LEU A 141 10.16 -5.56 -11.77
N THR A 142 11.10 -5.61 -12.71
CA THR A 142 10.78 -5.43 -14.15
C THR A 142 10.41 -6.75 -14.83
N VAL A 143 10.96 -7.87 -14.38
CA VAL A 143 10.88 -9.18 -15.07
C VAL A 143 10.13 -10.24 -14.25
N GLY A 144 9.99 -10.05 -12.94
CA GLY A 144 9.57 -11.11 -12.01
C GLY A 144 10.70 -12.11 -11.74
N ASP A 145 10.51 -12.99 -10.76
CA ASP A 145 11.61 -13.83 -10.27
C ASP A 145 11.95 -15.05 -11.14
N ASP A 146 11.06 -15.43 -12.06
CA ASP A 146 11.08 -16.72 -12.73
C ASP A 146 11.83 -16.75 -14.09
N ASP A 147 12.19 -15.59 -14.68
CA ASP A 147 12.82 -15.53 -16.01
C ASP A 147 14.32 -15.15 -15.95
N ILE A 148 15.14 -16.14 -15.58
CA ILE A 148 16.60 -16.01 -15.37
C ILE A 148 17.32 -15.48 -16.62
N GLN A 149 16.87 -15.85 -17.83
CA GLN A 149 17.52 -15.46 -19.07
C GLN A 149 17.29 -13.97 -19.37
N LYS A 150 16.05 -13.48 -19.23
CA LYS A 150 15.76 -12.04 -19.36
C LYS A 150 16.44 -11.22 -18.28
N LYS A 151 16.52 -11.71 -17.04
CA LYS A 151 17.28 -11.05 -15.96
C LYS A 151 18.74 -10.81 -16.35
N ARG A 152 19.42 -11.83 -16.92
CA ARG A 152 20.81 -11.70 -17.38
C ARG A 152 20.96 -10.68 -18.50
N GLU A 153 20.08 -10.71 -19.50
CA GLU A 153 20.11 -9.75 -20.61
C GLU A 153 19.88 -8.32 -20.15
N LEU A 154 18.94 -8.10 -19.22
CA LEU A 154 18.71 -6.78 -18.61
C LEU A 154 19.89 -6.32 -17.76
N LYS A 155 20.51 -7.22 -16.98
CA LYS A 155 21.70 -6.88 -16.20
C LYS A 155 22.82 -6.35 -17.07
N ILE A 156 23.12 -7.04 -18.18
CA ILE A 156 24.13 -6.61 -19.16
C ILE A 156 23.80 -5.23 -19.74
N ARG A 157 22.52 -4.96 -20.05
CA ARG A 157 22.07 -3.66 -20.56
C ARG A 157 22.20 -2.55 -19.51
N LEU A 158 22.05 -2.88 -18.22
CA LEU A 158 22.10 -1.93 -17.11
C LEU A 158 23.52 -1.67 -16.57
N GLU A 159 24.53 -2.47 -16.93
CA GLU A 159 25.92 -2.28 -16.48
C GLU A 159 26.46 -0.87 -16.80
N ILE A 160 26.10 -0.30 -17.96
CA ILE A 160 26.53 1.06 -18.34
C ILE A 160 25.92 2.10 -17.39
N ILE A 161 24.67 1.89 -16.99
CA ILE A 161 23.97 2.76 -16.04
C ILE A 161 24.57 2.57 -14.64
N GLU A 162 24.92 1.35 -14.25
CA GLU A 162 25.62 1.06 -12.99
C GLU A 162 26.94 1.83 -12.87
N ARG A 163 27.75 1.84 -13.93
CA ARG A 163 28.98 2.62 -14.00
C ARG A 163 28.71 4.12 -13.93
N ALA A 164 27.66 4.60 -14.61
CA ALA A 164 27.23 5.99 -14.53
C ALA A 164 26.80 6.39 -13.11
N MET A 165 26.28 5.46 -12.31
CA MET A 165 25.83 5.70 -10.94
C MET A 165 26.97 5.77 -9.92
N LEU A 166 28.20 5.35 -10.25
CA LEU A 166 29.34 5.44 -9.32
C LEU A 166 29.66 6.89 -8.90
N GLY A 167 29.35 7.87 -9.74
CA GLY A 167 29.51 9.29 -9.44
C GLY A 167 28.39 9.91 -8.59
N LEU A 168 27.35 9.13 -8.26
CA LEU A 168 26.18 9.60 -7.51
C LEU A 168 26.27 9.20 -6.03
N SER A 169 25.70 10.05 -5.16
CA SER A 169 25.50 9.66 -3.76
C SER A 169 24.36 8.65 -3.62
N GLU A 170 24.33 7.93 -2.50
CA GLU A 170 23.36 6.86 -2.26
C GLU A 170 21.91 7.34 -2.38
N LYS A 171 21.60 8.52 -1.84
CA LYS A 171 20.28 9.13 -1.97
C LYS A 171 19.90 9.41 -3.43
N HIS A 172 20.85 9.81 -4.27
CA HIS A 172 20.60 10.04 -5.70
C HIS A 172 20.29 8.74 -6.45
N LYS A 173 21.06 7.67 -6.16
CA LYS A 173 20.85 6.35 -6.75
C LYS A 173 19.47 5.81 -6.41
N ILE A 174 19.12 5.79 -5.12
CA ILE A 174 17.84 5.27 -4.63
C ILE A 174 16.66 6.04 -5.25
N VAL A 175 16.74 7.38 -5.29
CA VAL A 175 15.70 8.21 -5.94
C VAL A 175 15.60 7.88 -7.43
N TYR A 176 16.72 7.82 -8.15
CA TYR A 176 16.72 7.52 -9.59
C TYR A 176 16.12 6.15 -9.89
N LEU A 177 16.60 5.10 -9.22
CA LEU A 177 16.16 3.72 -9.42
C LEU A 177 14.69 3.56 -9.10
N THR A 178 14.23 4.14 -7.98
CA THR A 178 12.82 4.12 -7.60
C THR A 178 11.97 4.76 -8.69
N TYR A 179 12.28 5.98 -9.16
CA TYR A 179 11.48 6.59 -10.23
C TYR A 179 11.53 5.81 -11.55
N LYS A 180 12.67 5.21 -11.91
CA LYS A 180 12.80 4.42 -13.14
C LYS A 180 11.95 3.16 -13.13
N ALA A 181 11.85 2.49 -11.98
CA ALA A 181 10.97 1.33 -11.83
C ALA A 181 9.51 1.68 -12.17
N TYR A 182 9.02 2.84 -11.71
CA TYR A 182 7.65 3.28 -12.02
C TYR A 182 7.48 3.79 -13.45
N GLU A 183 8.47 4.50 -14.00
CA GLU A 183 8.44 4.94 -15.41
C GLU A 183 8.33 3.74 -16.35
N ASN A 184 9.00 2.61 -16.04
CA ASN A 184 8.92 1.37 -16.81
C ASN A 184 7.53 0.71 -16.79
N THR A 185 6.70 1.00 -15.78
CA THR A 185 5.30 0.53 -15.70
C THR A 185 4.33 1.44 -16.46
N GLY A 186 4.82 2.42 -17.23
CA GLY A 186 4.01 3.39 -17.96
C GLY A 186 3.51 4.57 -17.11
N LYS A 187 3.90 4.65 -15.84
CA LYS A 187 3.50 5.73 -14.92
C LYS A 187 4.57 6.83 -14.91
N LYS A 188 4.17 8.07 -15.26
CA LYS A 188 5.08 9.24 -15.26
C LYS A 188 5.57 9.65 -13.86
N ASN A 189 4.81 9.30 -12.82
CA ASN A 189 5.08 9.67 -11.43
C ASN A 189 4.95 8.45 -10.52
N ILE A 190 5.72 8.44 -9.43
CA ILE A 190 5.55 7.46 -8.37
C ILE A 190 4.25 7.73 -7.58
N PRO A 191 3.56 6.69 -7.10
CA PRO A 191 2.41 6.80 -6.20
C PRO A 191 2.72 7.60 -4.93
N ARG A 192 1.68 8.22 -4.34
CA ARG A 192 1.84 9.11 -3.17
C ARG A 192 2.40 8.39 -1.94
N SER A 193 1.94 7.17 -1.71
CA SER A 193 2.41 6.21 -0.70
C SER A 193 3.92 5.97 -0.83
N VAL A 194 4.40 5.74 -2.04
CA VAL A 194 5.80 5.42 -2.35
C VAL A 194 6.66 6.66 -2.22
N GLY A 195 6.17 7.80 -2.71
CA GLY A 195 6.81 9.09 -2.48
C GLY A 195 6.90 9.46 -1.00
N LYS A 196 5.95 9.02 -0.16
CA LYS A 196 6.05 9.16 1.30
C LYS A 196 7.10 8.22 1.88
N LYS A 197 7.06 6.92 1.56
CA LYS A 197 8.08 5.93 1.99
C LYS A 197 9.50 6.39 1.64
N LEU A 198 9.70 6.86 0.40
CA LEU A 198 10.99 7.36 -0.09
C LEU A 198 11.50 8.57 0.69
N ARG A 199 10.61 9.51 1.04
CA ARG A 199 10.95 10.68 1.87
C ARG A 199 11.33 10.27 3.30
N ASP A 200 10.54 9.39 3.89
CA ASP A 200 10.75 8.92 5.26
C ASP A 200 12.08 8.14 5.35
N ARG A 201 12.35 7.24 4.39
CA ARG A 201 13.58 6.43 4.31
C ARG A 201 14.84 7.27 4.14
N LEU A 202 14.81 8.25 3.25
CA LEU A 202 15.99 9.08 2.92
C LEU A 202 16.12 10.32 3.82
N ASN A 203 15.15 10.53 4.71
CA ASN A 203 14.97 11.73 5.52
C ASN A 203 15.06 13.01 4.65
N LEU A 204 14.17 13.08 3.65
CA LEU A 204 14.13 14.17 2.66
C LEU A 204 12.73 14.80 2.58
N VAL A 205 12.69 16.10 2.34
CA VAL A 205 11.44 16.80 1.99
C VAL A 205 11.12 16.62 0.50
N GLN A 206 9.86 16.87 0.12
CA GLN A 206 9.39 16.66 -1.26
C GLN A 206 10.20 17.43 -2.30
N ASN A 207 10.57 18.68 -2.01
CA ASN A 207 11.37 19.50 -2.91
C ASN A 207 12.75 18.89 -3.12
N SER A 208 13.37 18.35 -2.07
CA SER A 208 14.65 17.65 -2.17
C SER A 208 14.52 16.42 -3.06
N ILE A 209 13.47 15.60 -2.93
CA ILE A 209 13.28 14.44 -3.83
C ILE A 209 13.28 14.86 -5.31
N GLN A 210 12.64 15.97 -5.66
CA GLN A 210 12.63 16.45 -7.06
C GLN A 210 14.01 16.94 -7.51
N VAL A 211 14.78 17.59 -6.64
CA VAL A 211 16.16 18.01 -6.92
C VAL A 211 17.04 16.80 -7.14
N TYR A 212 17.04 15.84 -6.22
CA TYR A 212 17.82 14.60 -6.33
C TYR A 212 17.42 13.79 -7.57
N LYS A 213 16.12 13.73 -7.91
CA LYS A 213 15.65 13.10 -9.15
C LYS A 213 16.27 13.79 -10.37
N LYS A 214 16.24 15.12 -10.42
CA LYS A 214 16.77 15.88 -11.55
C LYS A 214 18.28 15.70 -11.67
N GLU A 215 19.03 15.91 -10.60
CA GLU A 215 20.49 15.82 -10.57
C GLU A 215 20.97 14.42 -10.98
N ALA A 216 20.31 13.36 -10.50
CA ALA A 216 20.64 11.99 -10.89
C ALA A 216 20.36 11.71 -12.38
N ASN A 217 19.22 12.19 -12.90
CA ASN A 217 18.89 12.05 -14.32
C ASN A 217 19.88 12.81 -15.21
N ASP A 218 20.23 14.04 -14.84
CA ASP A 218 21.17 14.86 -15.60
C ASP A 218 22.57 14.23 -15.60
N HIS A 219 23.05 13.73 -14.46
CA HIS A 219 24.33 13.02 -14.36
C HIS A 219 24.38 11.80 -15.29
N ILE A 220 23.37 10.93 -15.22
CA ILE A 220 23.31 9.70 -16.02
C ILE A 220 23.18 10.03 -17.51
N ASN A 221 22.34 11.00 -17.88
CA ASN A 221 22.19 11.42 -19.27
C ASN A 221 23.48 12.01 -19.84
N ASN A 222 24.21 12.81 -19.06
CA ASN A 222 25.50 13.37 -19.48
C ASN A 222 26.56 12.27 -19.66
N TYR A 223 26.61 11.30 -18.74
CA TYR A 223 27.48 10.14 -18.86
C TYR A 223 27.18 9.34 -20.14
N LEU A 224 25.91 9.04 -20.39
CA LEU A 224 25.49 8.29 -21.59
C LEU A 224 25.78 9.05 -22.89
N LYS A 225 25.60 10.38 -22.91
CA LYS A 225 25.97 11.22 -24.07
C LYS A 225 27.47 11.19 -24.33
N ALA A 226 28.30 11.31 -23.30
CA ALA A 226 29.76 11.24 -23.43
C ALA A 226 30.22 9.84 -23.88
N PHE A 227 29.59 8.78 -23.36
CA PHE A 227 29.87 7.41 -23.75
C PHE A 227 29.50 7.12 -25.22
N ASN A 228 28.37 7.64 -25.70
CA ASN A 228 27.93 7.48 -27.09
C ASN A 228 28.65 8.39 -28.08
N GLY A 229 29.16 9.55 -27.65
CA GLY A 229 29.98 10.45 -28.47
C GLY A 229 31.45 10.03 -28.63
N ASN A 230 31.90 9.07 -27.82
CA ASN A 230 33.24 8.46 -27.87
C ASN A 230 33.25 7.11 -28.62
N ARG A 231 32.15 6.75 -29.29
CA ARG A 231 32.03 5.61 -30.21
C ARG A 231 31.93 6.11 -31.64
#